data_AF-A0A8S3ZU46-F1
#
_entry.id   AF-A0A8S3ZU46-F1
#
_cell.length_a   1.000
_cell.length_b   1.000
_cell.length_c   1.000
_cell.angle_alpha   90.00
_cell.angle_beta   90.00
_cell.angle_gamma   90.00
#
_symmetry.space_group_name_H-M   'P 1'
#
loop_
_entity.id
_entity.type
_entity.pdbx_description
1 polymer ?
#
loop_
_entity_poly.entity_id
_entity_poly.type
_entity_poly.pdbx_seq_one_letter_code
_entity_poly.pdbx_strand_id
1 'polypeptide(L)'
;TDGDGSKSSPIKSSIAPSAEKDPADFTTFVDDGIEMDDEDRVPRMNLRNWDPDPVYSVLYEVKLMDEVIEDISHQYITMEGLMEKLPMNKRKATLLKTWKRRFFKAQDGWLYYYETSNHDQPSESIQLMGGTIHDIGGRVLGIDDGRGRYLMVRCPTEKEYGQWKVSLESQTADNTKATYVRPVLKSSRHTSKNVVVIDLGSSAIRAGILGQQACLPELFFPSLVAVDKDSSKVVAVGRDALRPDIRHRYKVIHPIRPSNKVDQFNIEVHLMKAIFDKVFHDLNVNPSDYWVMVSTPQNLGDPLKKGLMEILVDTLKVKGVCMVPQALLSLYSYNATSGIIVDIGHRIEILPIFDGFVIEGGVARCPYGAQKVQESLTTYLLSNNYKFFSTTEQLLVRYIMEKVCYVAIDYPQEVEWVNSNPQTARAFVNFRKFGLPVGSYTGVECDLGRFKSPEGLFNVNMWEMDYQTLQKLVFQAIQTCPMDNRRHVWRAIFLSGGVTLLPGFAERLEKELSKLAPPGVPVEVHAAPQRYHAAFVGACSVALMPQFEGMAISKEEWKKDGVKAFRKWQAPSS
;
A
#
# COMPACT_ATOMS: atom_id res chain seq x y z
N THR A 1 -45.65 -36.41 -18.34
CA THR A 1 -46.64 -35.86 -17.41
C THR A 1 -46.11 -36.04 -16.00
N ASP A 2 -45.49 -35.12 -15.28
CA ASP A 2 -44.97 -33.76 -15.41
C ASP A 2 -43.81 -33.74 -14.37
N GLY A 3 -42.61 -33.18 -14.53
CA GLY A 3 -42.20 -32.00 -15.27
C GLY A 3 -41.95 -30.81 -14.33
N ASP A 4 -41.25 -30.99 -13.20
CA ASP A 4 -40.94 -29.88 -12.29
C ASP A 4 -39.43 -29.57 -12.28
N GLY A 5 -39.09 -28.54 -13.04
CA GLY A 5 -37.74 -28.01 -13.17
C GLY A 5 -37.53 -26.84 -12.21
N SER A 6 -36.74 -27.07 -11.16
CA SER A 6 -36.25 -26.01 -10.29
C SER A 6 -35.19 -25.19 -11.03
N LYS A 7 -35.63 -24.07 -11.62
CA LYS A 7 -34.75 -23.03 -12.14
C LYS A 7 -34.05 -22.35 -10.96
N SER A 8 -32.75 -22.52 -10.87
CA SER A 8 -31.86 -21.73 -10.02
C SER A 8 -31.80 -20.30 -10.57
N SER A 9 -32.24 -19.35 -9.75
CA SER A 9 -32.12 -17.92 -10.02
C SER A 9 -30.65 -17.49 -9.94
N PRO A 10 -30.11 -16.73 -10.91
CA PRO A 10 -28.78 -16.17 -10.77
C PRO A 10 -28.80 -15.05 -9.73
N ILE A 11 -27.90 -15.16 -8.76
CA ILE A 11 -27.60 -14.14 -7.75
C ILE A 11 -27.17 -12.87 -8.48
N LYS A 12 -28.01 -11.83 -8.43
CA LYS A 12 -27.63 -10.47 -8.86
C LYS A 12 -26.63 -9.90 -7.85
N SER A 13 -25.34 -9.99 -8.14
CA SER A 13 -24.29 -9.24 -7.44
C SER A 13 -24.08 -7.89 -8.14
N SER A 14 -24.99 -6.94 -7.95
CA SER A 14 -24.71 -5.53 -8.27
C SER A 14 -24.06 -4.89 -7.04
N ILE A 15 -22.74 -5.01 -6.93
CA ILE A 15 -21.96 -4.20 -5.98
C ILE A 15 -21.70 -2.86 -6.66
N ALA A 16 -22.74 -2.05 -6.81
CA ALA A 16 -22.55 -0.61 -6.78
C ALA A 16 -22.40 -0.25 -5.30
N PRO A 17 -21.34 0.43 -4.87
CA PRO A 17 -21.20 0.79 -3.46
C PRO A 17 -22.39 1.64 -3.06
N SER A 18 -23.17 1.16 -2.09
CA SER A 18 -24.05 2.01 -1.31
C SER A 18 -23.14 3.04 -0.65
N ALA A 19 -23.21 4.29 -1.13
CA ALA A 19 -22.55 5.39 -0.46
C ALA A 19 -23.09 5.44 0.98
N GLU A 20 -22.28 5.05 1.96
CA GLU A 20 -22.48 5.49 3.33
C GLU A 20 -22.20 6.99 3.34
N LYS A 21 -23.28 7.74 3.55
CA LYS A 21 -23.34 9.19 3.39
C LYS A 21 -23.00 9.85 4.71
N ASP A 22 -21.96 10.69 4.69
CA ASP A 22 -21.91 11.84 5.59
C ASP A 22 -23.18 12.70 5.35
N PRO A 23 -23.97 13.05 6.38
CA PRO A 23 -25.28 13.67 6.17
C PRO A 23 -25.28 15.13 5.67
N ALA A 24 -24.13 15.69 5.28
CA ALA A 24 -24.00 17.14 5.11
C ALA A 24 -23.98 17.68 3.66
N ASP A 25 -23.97 16.84 2.62
CA ASP A 25 -23.68 17.31 1.24
C ASP A 25 -24.73 16.92 0.17
N PHE A 26 -26.02 16.83 0.52
CA PHE A 26 -27.10 16.66 -0.46
C PHE A 26 -28.14 17.78 -0.36
N THR A 27 -27.99 18.83 -1.16
CA THR A 27 -29.08 19.78 -1.45
C THR A 27 -29.70 19.43 -2.79
N THR A 28 -30.96 18.98 -2.78
CA THR A 28 -31.85 18.97 -3.94
C THR A 28 -32.15 20.43 -4.33
N PHE A 29 -31.75 20.84 -5.53
CA PHE A 29 -32.12 22.16 -6.06
C PHE A 29 -33.47 22.08 -6.78
N VAL A 30 -34.34 23.03 -6.43
CA VAL A 30 -35.56 23.39 -7.15
C VAL A 30 -35.16 24.24 -8.35
N ASP A 31 -35.80 23.96 -9.48
CA ASP A 31 -35.61 24.59 -10.78
C ASP A 31 -36.27 25.98 -10.79
N ASP A 32 -35.47 27.04 -10.65
CA ASP A 32 -35.92 28.41 -10.90
C ASP A 32 -35.45 28.79 -12.31
N GLY A 33 -36.38 28.67 -13.26
CA GLY A 33 -36.16 28.96 -14.68
C GLY A 33 -35.70 30.39 -14.92
N ILE A 34 -34.50 30.52 -15.46
CA ILE A 34 -34.01 31.72 -16.16
C ILE A 34 -33.37 31.23 -17.46
N GLU A 35 -34.02 31.54 -18.59
CA GLU A 35 -33.43 31.38 -19.91
C GLU A 35 -32.20 32.30 -20.03
N MET A 36 -31.04 31.72 -20.34
CA MET A 36 -29.83 32.47 -20.68
C MET A 36 -29.34 32.04 -22.05
N ASP A 37 -29.21 33.02 -22.96
CA ASP A 37 -28.77 32.88 -24.34
C ASP A 37 -27.43 32.14 -24.49
N ASP A 38 -27.41 31.25 -25.47
CA ASP A 38 -26.26 30.50 -25.99
C ASP A 38 -25.37 31.39 -26.85
N GLU A 39 -24.28 31.95 -26.28
CA GLU A 39 -22.91 31.97 -26.82
C GLU A 39 -21.97 32.83 -25.94
N ASP A 40 -20.86 32.21 -25.51
CA ASP A 40 -19.63 32.82 -24.98
C ASP A 40 -19.62 33.45 -23.57
N ARG A 41 -19.54 32.56 -22.58
CA ARG A 41 -18.26 32.29 -21.88
C ARG A 41 -18.40 30.98 -21.12
N VAL A 42 -17.84 29.89 -21.65
CA VAL A 42 -17.54 28.72 -20.80
C VAL A 42 -16.77 29.25 -19.59
N PRO A 43 -17.30 29.14 -18.36
CA PRO A 43 -16.62 29.63 -17.17
C PRO A 43 -15.20 29.07 -17.19
N ARG A 44 -14.17 29.92 -17.16
CA ARG A 44 -12.79 29.44 -17.20
C ARG A 44 -12.23 29.50 -15.79
N MET A 45 -11.69 28.38 -15.31
CA MET A 45 -10.83 28.43 -14.13
C MET A 45 -9.60 29.29 -14.44
N ASN A 46 -9.53 30.44 -13.77
CA ASN A 46 -8.30 31.21 -13.68
C ASN A 46 -7.82 31.15 -12.22
N LEU A 47 -7.12 30.08 -11.89
CA LEU A 47 -6.61 29.86 -10.54
C LEU A 47 -5.29 30.59 -10.27
N ARG A 48 -4.89 31.54 -11.13
CA ARG A 48 -3.61 32.23 -11.00
C ARG A 48 -3.42 32.80 -9.59
N ASN A 49 -4.41 33.47 -9.02
CA ASN A 49 -4.31 34.05 -7.67
C ASN A 49 -5.00 33.24 -6.57
N TRP A 50 -5.56 32.08 -6.89
CA TRP A 50 -6.30 31.26 -5.95
C TRP A 50 -5.38 30.51 -4.98
N ASP A 51 -5.71 30.46 -3.70
CA ASP A 51 -4.95 29.71 -2.71
C ASP A 51 -5.41 28.23 -2.69
N PRO A 52 -4.55 27.26 -3.05
CA PRO A 52 -4.93 25.85 -3.06
C PRO A 52 -4.96 25.18 -1.68
N ASP A 53 -4.62 25.89 -0.59
CA ASP A 53 -4.55 25.28 0.75
C ASP A 53 -5.83 24.54 1.20
N PRO A 54 -7.07 25.01 0.91
CA PRO A 54 -8.27 24.27 1.25
C PRO A 54 -8.37 22.89 0.58
N VAL A 55 -7.90 22.78 -0.67
CA VAL A 55 -7.86 21.49 -1.39
C VAL A 55 -6.75 20.60 -0.84
N TYR A 56 -5.60 21.19 -0.53
CA TYR A 56 -4.51 20.46 0.12
C TYR A 56 -4.90 19.87 1.46
N SER A 57 -5.62 20.64 2.28
CA SER A 57 -6.08 20.21 3.60
C SER A 57 -6.97 18.97 3.51
N VAL A 58 -7.73 18.80 2.42
CA VAL A 58 -8.52 17.60 2.17
C VAL A 58 -7.69 16.46 1.57
N LEU A 59 -6.87 16.73 0.55
CA LEU A 59 -6.08 15.71 -0.16
C LEU A 59 -4.94 15.11 0.68
N TYR A 60 -4.53 15.81 1.74
CA TYR A 60 -3.46 15.42 2.65
C TYR A 60 -3.94 15.27 4.09
N GLU A 61 -5.26 15.15 4.29
CA GLU A 61 -5.82 14.77 5.57
C GLU A 61 -5.35 13.36 5.95
N VAL A 62 -4.83 13.21 7.17
CA VAL A 62 -4.53 11.90 7.74
C VAL A 62 -5.72 11.44 8.56
N LYS A 63 -6.34 10.34 8.14
CA LYS A 63 -7.49 9.74 8.82
C LYS A 63 -7.42 8.22 8.76
N LEU A 64 -8.02 7.57 9.76
CA LEU A 64 -8.25 6.14 9.71
C LEU A 64 -9.39 5.86 8.72
N MET A 65 -9.10 5.04 7.73
CA MET A 65 -10.13 4.44 6.87
C MET A 65 -10.83 3.29 7.58
N ASP A 66 -12.12 3.11 7.32
CA ASP A 66 -12.89 2.01 7.89
C ASP A 66 -12.44 0.65 7.34
N GLU A 67 -12.57 -0.37 8.19
CA GLU A 67 -12.26 -1.74 7.82
C GLU A 67 -13.48 -2.38 7.17
N VAL A 68 -13.30 -2.86 5.93
CA VAL A 68 -14.35 -3.55 5.18
C VAL A 68 -14.34 -5.06 5.45
N ILE A 69 -13.23 -5.59 5.98
CA ILE A 69 -13.01 -7.01 6.22
C ILE A 69 -13.06 -7.25 7.72
N GLU A 70 -13.96 -8.14 8.16
CA GLU A 70 -14.10 -8.53 9.56
C GLU A 70 -12.85 -9.27 10.04
N ASP A 71 -12.35 -8.88 11.22
CA ASP A 71 -11.26 -9.59 11.88
C ASP A 71 -11.79 -10.74 12.73
N ILE A 72 -11.62 -11.96 12.23
CA ILE A 72 -12.03 -13.17 12.95
C ILE A 72 -10.90 -13.76 13.81
N SER A 73 -9.81 -13.02 14.05
CA SER A 73 -8.68 -13.49 14.88
C SER A 73 -9.07 -13.89 16.30
N HIS A 74 -10.15 -13.32 16.84
CA HIS A 74 -10.72 -13.69 18.14
C HIS A 74 -11.23 -15.14 18.20
N GLN A 75 -11.44 -15.79 17.04
CA GLN A 75 -11.83 -17.20 16.95
C GLN A 75 -10.64 -18.16 17.14
N TYR A 76 -9.41 -17.66 17.05
CA TYR A 76 -8.20 -18.48 17.15
C TYR A 76 -7.92 -18.89 18.60
N ILE A 77 -7.85 -20.20 18.82
CA ILE A 77 -7.51 -20.79 20.11
C ILE A 77 -6.01 -21.03 20.16
N THR A 78 -5.30 -20.17 20.89
CA THR A 78 -3.85 -20.31 21.09
C THR A 78 -3.54 -21.54 21.94
N MET A 79 -2.57 -22.34 21.50
CA MET A 79 -2.09 -23.51 22.24
C MET A 79 -0.60 -23.70 22.05
N GLU A 80 0.10 -24.12 23.10
CA GLU A 80 1.50 -24.47 23.05
C GLU A 80 1.78 -25.76 23.83
N GLY A 81 2.83 -26.46 23.44
CA GLY A 81 3.17 -27.74 24.07
C GLY A 81 3.98 -28.66 23.17
N LEU A 82 4.27 -29.85 23.69
CA LEU A 82 5.11 -30.82 22.99
C LEU A 82 4.24 -31.73 22.11
N MET A 83 4.65 -31.91 20.86
CA MET A 83 4.13 -32.95 19.97
C MET A 83 5.30 -33.67 19.30
N GLU A 84 5.07 -34.87 18.78
CA GLU A 84 6.01 -35.48 17.85
C GLU A 84 5.64 -35.14 16.41
N LYS A 85 6.61 -34.97 15.52
CA LYS A 85 6.35 -34.78 14.09
C LYS A 85 7.13 -35.72 13.19
N LEU A 86 6.60 -35.97 12.00
CA LEU A 86 7.39 -36.48 10.88
C LEU A 86 8.08 -35.33 10.13
N PRO A 87 9.10 -35.64 9.30
CA PRO A 87 9.63 -34.66 8.35
C PRO A 87 8.52 -34.11 7.43
N MET A 88 8.64 -32.85 7.01
CA MET A 88 7.67 -32.19 6.14
C MET A 88 7.38 -33.02 4.88
N ASN A 89 6.11 -33.00 4.44
CA ASN A 89 5.58 -33.71 3.27
C ASN A 89 5.67 -35.25 3.36
N LYS A 90 5.80 -35.81 4.57
CA LYS A 90 5.76 -37.26 4.79
C LYS A 90 4.46 -37.69 5.44
N ARG A 91 3.87 -38.75 4.88
CA ARG A 91 2.58 -39.32 5.29
C ARG A 91 2.69 -40.66 6.04
N LYS A 92 3.91 -41.22 6.16
CA LYS A 92 4.20 -42.48 6.87
C LYS A 92 5.61 -42.46 7.47
N ALA A 93 5.77 -43.06 8.65
CA ALA A 93 7.06 -43.26 9.29
C ALA A 93 7.82 -44.45 8.66
N THR A 94 9.16 -44.37 8.60
CA THR A 94 10.04 -45.48 8.15
C THR A 94 11.28 -45.58 9.04
N LEU A 95 12.10 -46.63 8.88
CA LEU A 95 13.33 -46.86 9.67
C LEU A 95 14.30 -45.67 9.70
N LEU A 96 14.33 -44.85 8.64
CA LEU A 96 15.18 -43.65 8.53
C LEU A 96 14.42 -42.34 8.82
N LYS A 97 13.10 -42.41 8.99
CA LYS A 97 12.19 -41.26 9.11
C LYS A 97 11.29 -41.45 10.32
N THR A 98 11.86 -41.13 11.47
CA THR A 98 11.24 -41.34 12.78
C THR A 98 10.54 -40.08 13.27
N TRP A 99 9.62 -40.29 14.21
CA TRP A 99 8.95 -39.22 14.94
C TRP A 99 9.96 -38.45 15.78
N LYS A 100 9.93 -37.12 15.67
CA LYS A 100 10.79 -36.24 16.47
C LYS A 100 9.93 -35.35 17.36
N ARG A 101 10.17 -35.42 18.66
CA ARG A 101 9.54 -34.54 19.64
C ARG A 101 10.04 -33.10 19.42
N ARG A 102 9.11 -32.16 19.36
CA ARG A 102 9.35 -30.73 19.18
C ARG A 102 8.34 -29.95 20.03
N PHE A 103 8.71 -28.73 20.40
CA PHE A 103 7.76 -27.79 20.97
C PHE A 103 7.02 -27.07 19.85
N PHE A 104 5.72 -26.93 20.00
CA PHE A 104 4.82 -26.30 19.04
C PHE A 104 4.08 -25.15 19.69
N LYS A 105 3.74 -24.15 18.89
CA LYS A 105 2.84 -23.06 19.25
C LYS A 105 1.90 -22.78 18.09
N ALA A 106 0.61 -22.97 18.30
CA ALA A 106 -0.47 -22.58 17.38
C ALA A 106 -1.00 -21.22 17.84
N GLN A 107 -0.91 -20.20 16.98
CA GLN A 107 -1.34 -18.84 17.30
C GLN A 107 -1.56 -18.03 16.01
N ASP A 108 -2.61 -17.20 15.97
CA ASP A 108 -2.89 -16.19 14.94
C ASP A 108 -2.89 -16.71 13.49
N GLY A 109 -3.44 -17.90 13.28
CA GLY A 109 -3.50 -18.57 11.98
C GLY A 109 -2.21 -19.29 11.58
N TRP A 110 -1.26 -19.44 12.50
CA TRP A 110 0.05 -20.07 12.27
C TRP A 110 0.33 -21.22 13.25
N LEU A 111 1.17 -22.15 12.80
CA LEU A 111 1.79 -23.18 13.61
C LEU A 111 3.31 -23.04 13.54
N TYR A 112 3.92 -22.78 14.68
CA TYR A 112 5.37 -22.66 14.85
C TYR A 112 5.92 -23.91 15.52
N TYR A 113 7.12 -24.34 15.13
CA TYR A 113 7.84 -25.36 15.90
C TYR A 113 9.34 -25.10 16.04
N TYR A 114 9.91 -25.58 17.15
CA TYR A 114 11.27 -25.27 17.59
C TYR A 114 12.12 -26.54 17.60
N GLU A 115 13.23 -26.55 16.85
CA GLU A 115 14.20 -27.65 16.78
C GLU A 115 15.01 -27.82 18.07
N THR A 116 15.25 -26.71 18.78
CA THR A 116 16.05 -26.66 20.01
C THR A 116 15.18 -26.26 21.21
N SER A 117 15.71 -26.46 22.42
CA SER A 117 15.09 -26.01 23.68
C SER A 117 15.14 -24.49 23.86
N ASN A 118 15.94 -23.77 23.06
CA ASN A 118 15.94 -22.32 23.06
C ASN A 118 14.76 -21.85 22.21
N HIS A 119 13.68 -21.46 22.88
CA HIS A 119 12.42 -21.01 22.29
C HIS A 119 12.49 -19.59 21.71
N ASP A 120 13.68 -19.07 21.39
CA ASP A 120 13.87 -17.68 21.00
C ASP A 120 13.38 -17.41 19.56
N GLN A 121 13.51 -18.37 18.66
CA GLN A 121 13.04 -18.26 17.28
C GLN A 121 12.51 -19.61 16.75
N PRO A 122 11.35 -19.64 16.08
CA PRO A 122 10.83 -20.87 15.49
C PRO A 122 11.76 -21.35 14.39
N SER A 123 11.98 -22.66 14.36
CA SER A 123 12.80 -23.29 13.31
C SER A 123 12.02 -23.44 12.01
N GLU A 124 10.71 -23.54 12.08
CA GLU A 124 9.83 -23.45 10.92
C GLU A 124 8.45 -22.92 11.35
N SER A 125 7.77 -22.26 10.42
CA SER A 125 6.40 -21.80 10.55
C SER A 125 5.52 -22.30 9.41
N ILE A 126 4.30 -22.69 9.74
CA ILE A 126 3.29 -23.18 8.81
C ILE A 126 2.06 -22.28 8.92
N GLN A 127 1.62 -21.69 7.82
CA GLN A 127 0.39 -20.91 7.78
C GLN A 127 -0.79 -21.87 7.70
N LEU A 128 -1.68 -21.84 8.68
CA LEU A 128 -2.83 -22.76 8.75
C LEU A 128 -4.10 -22.18 8.11
N MET A 129 -4.23 -20.85 8.03
CA MET A 129 -5.41 -20.19 7.42
C MET A 129 -5.68 -20.68 5.99
N GLY A 130 -6.92 -21.10 5.71
CA GLY A 130 -7.31 -21.69 4.43
C GLY A 130 -6.73 -23.09 4.17
N GLY A 131 -6.09 -23.70 5.16
CA GLY A 131 -5.66 -25.10 5.18
C GLY A 131 -6.72 -26.02 5.79
N THR A 132 -6.36 -27.28 6.01
CA THR A 132 -7.25 -28.29 6.61
C THR A 132 -6.53 -29.20 7.59
N ILE A 133 -7.21 -29.55 8.68
CA ILE A 133 -6.75 -30.55 9.64
C ILE A 133 -7.49 -31.87 9.38
N HIS A 134 -6.75 -32.96 9.33
CA HIS A 134 -7.25 -34.31 9.11
C HIS A 134 -7.02 -35.18 10.33
N ASP A 135 -8.05 -35.89 10.76
CA ASP A 135 -7.96 -36.93 11.79
C ASP A 135 -7.42 -38.22 11.18
N ILE A 136 -6.26 -38.68 11.64
CA ILE A 136 -5.60 -39.91 11.15
C ILE A 136 -5.81 -41.07 12.14
N GLY A 137 -6.34 -40.80 13.34
CA GLY A 137 -6.46 -41.78 14.43
C GLY A 137 -5.15 -42.05 15.18
N GLY A 138 -5.26 -42.66 16.36
CA GLY A 138 -4.10 -43.01 17.20
C GLY A 138 -3.34 -41.79 17.74
N ARG A 139 -4.05 -40.70 18.05
CA ARG A 139 -3.54 -39.37 18.46
C ARG A 139 -2.74 -38.63 17.39
N VAL A 140 -2.92 -39.00 16.12
CA VAL A 140 -2.20 -38.39 15.00
C VAL A 140 -3.12 -37.45 14.22
N LEU A 141 -2.63 -36.23 13.98
CA LEU A 141 -3.27 -35.23 13.13
C LEU A 141 -2.42 -35.00 11.88
N GLY A 142 -3.08 -34.89 10.74
CA GLY A 142 -2.51 -34.45 9.48
C GLY A 142 -2.85 -33.00 9.23
N ILE A 143 -1.85 -32.17 8.95
CA ILE A 143 -1.99 -30.73 8.73
C ILE A 143 -1.66 -30.46 7.27
N ASP A 144 -2.65 -30.12 6.46
CA ASP A 144 -2.45 -29.63 5.09
C ASP A 144 -2.56 -28.11 5.11
N ASP A 145 -1.51 -27.41 4.72
CA ASP A 145 -1.50 -25.94 4.72
C ASP A 145 -2.26 -25.33 3.53
N GLY A 146 -2.82 -26.17 2.64
CA GLY A 146 -3.52 -25.75 1.43
C GLY A 146 -2.60 -25.15 0.35
N ARG A 147 -1.29 -25.04 0.64
CA ARG A 147 -0.25 -24.40 -0.17
C ARG A 147 0.82 -25.41 -0.63
N GLY A 148 0.60 -26.69 -0.36
CA GLY A 148 1.44 -27.80 -0.84
C GLY A 148 2.35 -28.38 0.23
N ARG A 149 2.32 -27.88 1.47
CA ARG A 149 3.01 -28.51 2.60
C ARG A 149 2.03 -29.35 3.42
N TYR A 150 2.51 -30.51 3.84
CA TYR A 150 1.76 -31.45 4.67
C TYR A 150 2.60 -31.90 5.85
N LEU A 151 2.12 -31.70 7.08
CA LEU A 151 2.79 -32.11 8.30
C LEU A 151 1.95 -33.13 9.07
N MET A 152 2.57 -34.23 9.51
CA MET A 152 1.94 -35.13 10.49
C MET A 152 2.49 -34.85 11.87
N VAL A 153 1.59 -34.68 12.83
CA VAL A 153 1.91 -34.52 14.25
C VAL A 153 1.21 -35.58 15.10
N ARG A 154 1.87 -36.04 16.16
CA ARG A 154 1.33 -36.98 17.15
C ARG A 154 1.30 -36.31 18.51
N CYS A 155 0.13 -36.32 19.13
CA CYS A 155 -0.10 -35.70 20.43
C CYS A 155 0.30 -36.65 21.57
N PRO A 156 0.79 -36.15 22.72
CA PRO A 156 1.33 -36.99 23.79
C PRO A 156 0.26 -37.80 24.54
N THR A 157 -0.95 -37.24 24.71
CA THR A 157 -2.08 -37.87 25.42
C THR A 157 -3.38 -37.71 24.63
N GLU A 158 -4.41 -38.52 24.94
CA GLU A 158 -5.75 -38.37 24.33
C GLU A 158 -6.41 -37.03 24.68
N LYS A 159 -6.17 -36.51 25.89
CA LYS A 159 -6.66 -35.21 26.30
C LYS A 159 -6.03 -34.08 25.47
N GLU A 160 -4.70 -34.08 25.36
CA GLU A 160 -3.98 -33.10 24.54
C GLU A 160 -4.32 -33.26 23.07
N TYR A 161 -4.58 -34.48 22.59
CA TYR A 161 -5.05 -34.71 21.23
C TYR A 161 -6.33 -33.93 20.92
N GLY A 162 -7.34 -34.02 21.78
CA GLY A 162 -8.59 -33.25 21.61
C GLY A 162 -8.35 -31.74 21.65
N GLN A 163 -7.51 -31.26 22.56
CA GLN A 163 -7.17 -29.84 22.68
C GLN A 163 -6.41 -29.31 21.46
N TRP A 164 -5.39 -30.05 20.99
CA TRP A 164 -4.62 -29.70 19.81
C TRP A 164 -5.46 -29.73 18.55
N LYS A 165 -6.38 -30.69 18.41
CA LYS A 165 -7.29 -30.76 17.27
C LYS A 165 -8.14 -29.50 17.18
N VAL A 166 -8.84 -29.14 18.26
CA VAL A 166 -9.68 -27.93 18.32
C VAL A 166 -8.86 -26.66 18.09
N SER A 167 -7.68 -26.56 18.70
CA SER A 167 -6.77 -25.43 18.49
C SER A 167 -6.36 -25.33 17.02
N LEU A 168 -5.82 -26.39 16.42
CA LEU A 168 -5.35 -26.39 15.03
C LEU A 168 -6.48 -26.13 14.03
N GLU A 169 -7.67 -26.71 14.25
CA GLU A 169 -8.86 -26.45 13.43
C GLU A 169 -9.30 -24.98 13.52
N SER A 170 -9.24 -24.36 14.70
CA SER A 170 -9.54 -22.93 14.83
C SER A 170 -8.58 -22.08 13.99
N GLN A 171 -7.29 -22.45 13.93
CA GLN A 171 -6.29 -21.72 13.14
C GLN A 171 -6.49 -21.84 11.62
N THR A 172 -7.34 -22.75 11.12
CA THR A 172 -7.61 -22.87 9.68
C THR A 172 -8.62 -21.87 9.15
N ALA A 173 -9.36 -21.17 10.02
CA ALA A 173 -10.29 -20.14 9.59
C ALA A 173 -9.56 -19.06 8.79
N ASP A 174 -10.07 -18.74 7.61
CA ASP A 174 -9.39 -17.88 6.64
C ASP A 174 -9.57 -16.40 7.01
N ASN A 175 -8.58 -15.85 7.71
CA ASN A 175 -8.48 -14.42 8.06
C ASN A 175 -7.37 -13.72 7.26
N THR A 176 -6.85 -14.36 6.20
CA THR A 176 -5.66 -13.90 5.48
C THR A 176 -5.79 -12.47 4.96
N LYS A 177 -6.98 -12.08 4.47
CA LYS A 177 -7.24 -10.73 3.98
C LYS A 177 -7.33 -9.65 5.08
N ALA A 178 -7.47 -10.06 6.34
CA ALA A 178 -7.42 -9.18 7.50
C ALA A 178 -6.06 -9.18 8.22
N THR A 179 -5.08 -9.97 7.76
CA THR A 179 -3.73 -9.96 8.33
C THR A 179 -2.94 -8.76 7.81
N TYR A 180 -3.02 -7.66 8.54
CA TYR A 180 -2.21 -6.46 8.34
C TYR A 180 -2.00 -5.73 9.68
N VAL A 181 -1.01 -4.85 9.72
CA VAL A 181 -0.77 -3.97 10.86
C VAL A 181 -1.95 -2.99 10.95
N ARG A 182 -2.57 -2.94 12.13
CA ARG A 182 -3.68 -2.03 12.45
C ARG A 182 -3.13 -0.79 13.16
N PRO A 183 -2.76 0.28 12.44
CA PRO A 183 -2.24 1.47 13.09
C PRO A 183 -3.38 2.21 13.81
N VAL A 184 -3.03 2.93 14.86
CA VAL A 184 -3.92 3.96 15.43
C VAL A 184 -3.68 5.32 14.78
N LEU A 185 -4.66 6.22 14.88
CA LEU A 185 -4.51 7.57 14.32
C LEU A 185 -3.33 8.32 14.98
N LYS A 186 -3.22 8.25 16.31
CA LYS A 186 -2.13 8.83 17.10
C LYS A 186 -1.73 7.86 18.20
N SER A 187 -0.44 7.81 18.51
CA SER A 187 0.09 7.01 19.60
C SER A 187 0.88 7.91 20.57
N SER A 188 0.88 7.57 21.86
CA SER A 188 1.78 8.20 22.82
C SER A 188 3.23 7.88 22.46
N ARG A 189 4.14 8.84 22.70
CA ARG A 189 5.57 8.66 22.40
C ARG A 189 6.10 7.38 23.04
N HIS A 190 6.96 6.67 22.32
CA HIS A 190 7.63 5.49 22.85
C HIS A 190 8.48 5.86 24.08
N THR A 191 8.47 5.03 25.12
CA THR A 191 9.07 5.36 26.43
C THR A 191 10.59 5.31 26.42
N SER A 192 11.18 4.43 25.62
CA SER A 192 12.64 4.20 25.57
C SER A 192 13.29 4.45 24.21
N LYS A 193 12.52 4.78 23.17
CA LYS A 193 13.01 4.89 21.79
C LYS A 193 12.65 6.25 21.21
N ASN A 194 13.67 7.04 20.89
CA ASN A 194 13.49 8.31 20.19
C ASN A 194 13.78 8.09 18.72
N VAL A 195 12.74 7.79 17.94
CA VAL A 195 12.85 7.59 16.49
C VAL A 195 11.88 8.51 15.76
N VAL A 196 12.36 9.22 14.76
CA VAL A 196 11.52 9.91 13.77
C VAL A 196 11.45 9.04 12.53
N VAL A 197 10.24 8.71 12.11
CA VAL A 197 9.97 7.95 10.88
C VAL A 197 9.68 8.94 9.76
N ILE A 198 10.36 8.80 8.61
CA ILE A 198 10.20 9.65 7.43
C ILE A 198 10.07 8.77 6.19
N ASP A 199 8.94 8.88 5.50
CA ASP A 199 8.72 8.26 4.20
C ASP A 199 8.92 9.25 3.06
N LEU A 200 9.96 8.97 2.24
CA LEU A 200 10.39 9.80 1.12
C LEU A 200 9.64 9.42 -0.16
N GLY A 201 8.35 9.74 -0.22
CA GLY A 201 7.55 9.57 -1.43
C GLY A 201 7.84 10.65 -2.48
N SER A 202 7.80 10.28 -3.76
CA SER A 202 7.95 11.23 -4.88
C SER A 202 6.80 12.22 -4.97
N SER A 203 5.59 11.79 -4.64
CA SER A 203 4.41 12.67 -4.63
C SER A 203 4.22 13.40 -3.30
N ALA A 204 4.58 12.75 -2.19
CA ALA A 204 4.29 13.23 -0.85
C ALA A 204 5.29 12.69 0.19
N ILE A 205 5.58 13.52 1.18
CA ILE A 205 6.35 13.16 2.37
C ILE A 205 5.37 12.79 3.48
N ARG A 206 5.66 11.72 4.21
CA ARG A 206 4.98 11.36 5.46
C ARG A 206 6.00 11.32 6.58
N ALA A 207 5.69 11.86 7.75
CA ALA A 207 6.58 11.81 8.89
C ALA A 207 5.82 11.74 10.22
N GLY A 208 6.47 11.23 11.26
CA GLY A 208 5.91 11.15 12.61
C GLY A 208 6.95 10.66 13.62
N ILE A 209 6.65 10.87 14.89
CA ILE A 209 7.47 10.36 15.99
C ILE A 209 6.99 8.94 16.32
N LEU A 210 7.92 8.01 16.52
CA LEU A 210 7.59 6.64 16.90
C LEU A 210 6.80 6.60 18.22
N GLY A 211 5.61 6.01 18.16
CA GLY A 211 4.77 5.76 19.32
C GLY A 211 5.04 4.41 19.99
N GLN A 212 4.25 4.07 21.01
CA GLN A 212 4.29 2.75 21.66
C GLN A 212 3.77 1.62 20.76
N GLN A 213 2.98 1.97 19.74
CA GLN A 213 2.47 1.05 18.72
C GLN A 213 2.48 1.75 17.36
N ALA A 214 2.28 1.00 16.27
CA ALA A 214 2.22 1.58 14.93
C ALA A 214 1.08 2.60 14.85
N CYS A 215 1.34 3.74 14.20
CA CYS A 215 0.37 4.80 14.00
C CYS A 215 0.43 5.36 12.57
N LEU A 216 -0.59 6.15 12.22
CA LEU A 216 -0.59 6.95 11.01
C LEU A 216 0.38 8.15 11.15
N PRO A 217 0.87 8.72 10.03
CA PRO A 217 1.82 9.83 10.10
C PRO A 217 1.22 11.10 10.72
N GLU A 218 2.01 11.83 11.50
CA GLU A 218 1.62 13.12 12.06
C GLU A 218 1.69 14.24 11.01
N LEU A 219 2.61 14.11 10.05
CA LEU A 219 2.80 15.02 8.94
C LEU A 219 2.55 14.29 7.63
N PHE A 220 1.73 14.87 6.77
CA PHE A 220 1.53 14.40 5.40
C PHE A 220 1.41 15.60 4.48
N PHE A 221 2.36 15.77 3.56
CA PHE A 221 2.41 16.97 2.71
C PHE A 221 3.07 16.68 1.35
N PRO A 222 2.79 17.49 0.30
CA PRO A 222 3.35 17.25 -1.03
C PRO A 222 4.88 17.35 -1.03
N SER A 223 5.56 16.51 -1.81
CA SER A 223 7.02 16.57 -1.97
C SER A 223 7.40 17.68 -2.96
N LEU A 224 7.43 18.91 -2.46
CA LEU A 224 7.63 20.13 -3.22
C LEU A 224 8.57 21.10 -2.51
N VAL A 225 9.40 21.80 -3.28
CA VAL A 225 10.28 22.86 -2.80
C VAL A 225 10.23 24.04 -3.76
N ALA A 226 10.04 25.25 -3.25
CA ALA A 226 10.18 26.49 -4.03
C ALA A 226 11.58 27.08 -3.82
N VAL A 227 12.26 27.41 -4.91
CA VAL A 227 13.59 28.01 -4.89
C VAL A 227 13.64 29.34 -5.63
N ASP A 228 14.48 30.23 -5.14
CA ASP A 228 14.85 31.46 -5.81
C ASP A 228 15.62 31.18 -7.11
N LYS A 229 15.24 31.85 -8.20
CA LYS A 229 15.75 31.54 -9.55
C LYS A 229 17.22 31.92 -9.71
N ASP A 230 17.66 32.97 -9.02
CA ASP A 230 19.00 33.52 -9.18
C ASP A 230 19.96 32.93 -8.15
N SER A 231 19.54 32.85 -6.89
CA SER A 231 20.38 32.36 -5.80
C SER A 231 20.26 30.86 -5.53
N SER A 232 19.28 30.17 -6.10
CA SER A 232 18.93 28.77 -5.79
C SER A 232 18.61 28.51 -4.30
N LYS A 233 18.34 29.58 -3.52
CA LYS A 233 17.98 29.47 -2.11
C LYS A 233 16.56 28.92 -1.97
N VAL A 234 16.36 27.99 -1.03
CA VAL A 234 15.03 27.48 -0.70
C VAL A 234 14.20 28.56 0.00
N VAL A 235 12.96 28.74 -0.46
CA VAL A 235 12.01 29.74 0.02
C VAL A 235 10.84 29.11 0.76
N ALA A 236 10.33 27.98 0.26
CA ALA A 236 9.20 27.29 0.86
C ALA A 236 9.24 25.78 0.55
N VAL A 237 8.56 24.99 1.38
CA VAL A 237 8.52 23.52 1.28
C VAL A 237 7.10 23.03 1.46
N GLY A 238 6.72 21.96 0.76
CA GLY A 238 5.40 21.38 0.84
C GLY A 238 4.33 22.29 0.23
N ARG A 239 3.17 22.37 0.89
CA ARG A 239 2.03 23.16 0.41
C ARG A 239 2.34 24.65 0.28
N ASP A 240 3.24 25.17 1.11
CA ASP A 240 3.65 26.58 1.08
C ASP A 240 4.34 26.97 -0.24
N ALA A 241 4.99 26.00 -0.91
CA ALA A 241 5.61 26.21 -2.22
C ALA A 241 4.59 26.59 -3.31
N LEU A 242 3.32 26.29 -3.08
CA LEU A 242 2.23 26.55 -4.02
C LEU A 242 1.32 27.69 -3.60
N ARG A 243 1.64 28.44 -2.55
CA ARG A 243 0.92 29.69 -2.27
C ARG A 243 1.05 30.69 -3.44
N PRO A 244 0.03 31.51 -3.73
CA PRO A 244 0.05 32.42 -4.87
C PRO A 244 1.24 33.39 -4.90
N ASP A 245 1.61 33.93 -3.75
CA ASP A 245 2.74 34.86 -3.59
C ASP A 245 4.09 34.19 -3.86
N ILE A 246 4.19 32.88 -3.60
CA ILE A 246 5.40 32.07 -3.76
C ILE A 246 5.51 31.53 -5.19
N ARG A 247 4.51 30.78 -5.67
CA ARG A 247 4.56 30.05 -6.95
C ARG A 247 4.69 30.96 -8.18
N HIS A 248 4.32 32.23 -8.07
CA HIS A 248 4.49 33.21 -9.15
C HIS A 248 5.92 33.72 -9.29
N ARG A 249 6.67 33.78 -8.18
CA ARG A 249 7.99 34.41 -8.14
C ARG A 249 9.09 33.35 -8.24
N TYR A 250 8.88 32.22 -7.61
CA TYR A 250 9.89 31.19 -7.40
C TYR A 250 9.67 29.97 -8.28
N LYS A 251 10.73 29.21 -8.51
CA LYS A 251 10.68 27.94 -9.25
C LYS A 251 10.25 26.83 -8.30
N VAL A 252 9.15 26.15 -8.59
CA VAL A 252 8.69 24.99 -7.82
C VAL A 252 9.31 23.71 -8.39
N ILE A 253 9.87 22.87 -7.53
CA ILE A 253 10.63 21.67 -7.87
C ILE A 253 10.08 20.48 -7.09
N HIS A 254 9.95 19.32 -7.75
CA HIS A 254 9.78 18.02 -7.11
C HIS A 254 11.17 17.41 -6.87
N PRO A 255 11.66 17.39 -5.62
CA PRO A 255 13.05 16.99 -5.34
C PRO A 255 13.28 15.49 -5.48
N ILE A 256 12.23 14.68 -5.38
CA ILE A 256 12.26 13.23 -5.57
C ILE A 256 11.44 12.92 -6.81
N ARG A 257 12.09 12.44 -7.87
CA ARG A 257 11.42 12.11 -9.13
C ARG A 257 11.97 10.84 -9.75
N PRO A 258 11.13 10.05 -10.44
CA PRO A 258 11.64 9.00 -11.31
C PRO A 258 12.66 9.60 -12.29
N SER A 259 13.75 8.89 -12.53
CA SER A 259 14.70 9.27 -13.58
C SER A 259 14.16 8.86 -14.95
N ASN A 260 14.75 9.38 -16.02
CA ASN A 260 14.44 8.93 -17.38
C ASN A 260 14.77 7.44 -17.59
N LYS A 261 15.65 6.86 -16.76
CA LYS A 261 15.82 5.42 -16.60
C LYS A 261 14.80 4.92 -15.58
N VAL A 262 13.92 4.02 -16.02
CA VAL A 262 12.77 3.52 -15.24
C VAL A 262 13.19 2.93 -13.88
N ASP A 263 14.39 2.35 -13.79
CA ASP A 263 14.88 1.69 -12.57
C ASP A 263 15.53 2.62 -11.54
N GLN A 264 15.65 3.91 -11.81
CA GLN A 264 16.35 4.85 -10.93
C GLN A 264 15.46 6.01 -10.51
N PHE A 265 15.65 6.48 -9.28
CA PHE A 265 15.15 7.76 -8.82
C PHE A 265 16.28 8.80 -8.82
N ASN A 266 15.93 10.02 -9.21
CA ASN A 266 16.76 11.18 -9.00
C ASN A 266 16.27 11.88 -7.73
N ILE A 267 17.19 12.09 -6.79
CA ILE A 267 16.95 12.92 -5.61
C ILE A 267 17.85 14.14 -5.69
N GLU A 268 17.25 15.33 -5.68
CA GLU A 268 17.98 16.60 -5.57
C GLU A 268 18.42 16.80 -4.12
N VAL A 269 19.50 16.10 -3.75
CA VAL A 269 20.02 15.99 -2.37
C VAL A 269 20.12 17.36 -1.68
N HIS A 270 20.60 18.38 -2.38
CA HIS A 270 20.74 19.74 -1.84
C HIS A 270 19.40 20.36 -1.36
N LEU A 271 18.26 19.94 -1.92
CA LEU A 271 16.92 20.38 -1.50
C LEU A 271 16.36 19.55 -0.33
N MET A 272 16.86 18.32 -0.13
CA MET A 272 16.37 17.41 0.91
C MET A 272 16.60 17.95 2.31
N LYS A 273 17.63 18.78 2.53
CA LYS A 273 17.84 19.45 3.81
C LYS A 273 16.62 20.26 4.23
N ALA A 274 16.02 21.02 3.32
CA ALA A 274 14.85 21.84 3.65
C ALA A 274 13.61 21.01 3.97
N ILE A 275 13.47 19.83 3.34
CA ILE A 275 12.42 18.86 3.70
C ILE A 275 12.63 18.33 5.11
N PHE A 276 13.86 17.91 5.45
CA PHE A 276 14.16 17.42 6.79
C PHE A 276 14.02 18.51 7.85
N ASP A 277 14.52 19.73 7.59
CA ASP A 277 14.34 20.88 8.48
C ASP A 277 12.85 21.11 8.76
N LYS A 278 12.00 21.09 7.72
CA LYS A 278 10.53 21.19 7.88
C LYS A 278 9.97 20.07 8.74
N VAL A 279 10.36 18.81 8.51
CA VAL A 279 9.88 17.67 9.29
C VAL A 279 10.20 17.83 10.78
N PHE A 280 11.46 18.11 11.11
CA PHE A 280 11.86 18.24 12.52
C PHE A 280 11.24 19.47 13.19
N HIS A 281 11.12 20.59 12.46
CA HIS A 281 10.46 21.80 12.92
C HIS A 281 8.97 21.56 13.21
N ASP A 282 8.23 20.98 12.25
CA ASP A 282 6.79 20.79 12.35
C ASP A 282 6.42 19.68 13.36
N LEU A 283 7.31 18.70 13.59
CA LEU A 283 7.20 17.74 14.70
C LEU A 283 7.61 18.34 16.06
N ASN A 284 8.15 19.56 16.08
CA ASN A 284 8.66 20.25 17.26
C ASN A 284 9.68 19.41 18.05
N VAL A 285 10.72 18.95 17.36
CA VAL A 285 11.81 18.14 17.95
C VAL A 285 13.18 18.62 17.52
N ASN A 286 14.17 18.44 18.39
CA ASN A 286 15.57 18.64 18.05
C ASN A 286 16.13 17.38 17.36
N PRO A 287 16.62 17.44 16.10
CA PRO A 287 17.09 16.27 15.38
C PRO A 287 18.17 15.47 16.12
N SER A 288 19.04 16.12 16.91
CA SER A 288 20.14 15.46 17.61
C SER A 288 19.71 14.44 18.67
N ASP A 289 18.45 14.51 19.11
CA ASP A 289 17.93 13.63 20.16
C ASP A 289 17.34 12.32 19.62
N TYR A 290 17.28 12.19 18.29
CA TYR A 290 16.55 11.15 17.59
C TYR A 290 17.43 10.31 16.66
N TRP A 291 17.07 9.03 16.56
CA TRP A 291 17.38 8.19 15.40
C TRP A 291 16.37 8.49 14.29
N VAL A 292 16.73 8.23 13.02
CA VAL A 292 15.83 8.45 11.89
C VAL A 292 15.64 7.16 11.10
N MET A 293 14.39 6.73 10.95
CA MET A 293 13.99 5.65 10.05
C MET A 293 13.52 6.28 8.74
N VAL A 294 14.22 6.02 7.65
CA VAL A 294 13.92 6.58 6.33
C VAL A 294 13.44 5.48 5.40
N SER A 295 12.19 5.59 4.96
CA SER A 295 11.68 4.79 3.85
C SER A 295 12.16 5.40 2.53
N THR A 296 12.91 4.64 1.75
CA THR A 296 13.54 5.11 0.51
C THR A 296 12.91 4.48 -0.73
N PRO A 297 12.96 5.14 -1.89
CA PRO A 297 12.63 4.47 -3.14
C PRO A 297 13.55 3.28 -3.42
N GLN A 298 13.10 2.36 -4.28
CA GLN A 298 13.85 1.16 -4.65
C GLN A 298 15.17 1.48 -5.36
N ASN A 299 16.19 0.65 -5.14
CA ASN A 299 17.51 0.74 -5.79
C ASN A 299 18.20 2.11 -5.67
N LEU A 300 18.10 2.74 -4.48
CA LEU A 300 18.83 3.98 -4.20
C LEU A 300 20.35 3.74 -4.19
N GLY A 301 21.07 4.36 -5.13
CA GLY A 301 22.52 4.21 -5.24
C GLY A 301 23.29 4.83 -4.06
N ASP A 302 24.48 4.30 -3.79
CA ASP A 302 25.35 4.75 -2.70
C ASP A 302 25.67 6.25 -2.71
N PRO A 303 25.85 6.94 -3.86
CA PRO A 303 26.02 8.40 -3.88
C PRO A 303 24.83 9.16 -3.28
N LEU A 304 23.60 8.70 -3.54
CA LEU A 304 22.40 9.32 -3.00
C LEU A 304 22.23 8.99 -1.51
N LYS A 305 22.46 7.74 -1.11
CA LYS A 305 22.49 7.35 0.31
C LYS A 305 23.51 8.19 1.10
N LYS A 306 24.72 8.36 0.54
CA LYS A 306 25.77 9.20 1.11
C LYS A 306 25.29 10.64 1.29
N GLY A 307 24.70 11.25 0.27
CA GLY A 307 24.20 12.61 0.35
C GLY A 307 23.12 12.79 1.43
N LEU A 308 22.21 11.81 1.58
CA LEU A 308 21.22 11.83 2.66
C LEU A 308 21.87 11.67 4.06
N MET A 309 22.89 10.82 4.19
CA MET A 309 23.65 10.66 5.43
C MET A 309 24.42 11.92 5.82
N GLU A 310 25.07 12.59 4.87
CA GLU A 310 25.76 13.86 5.10
C GLU A 310 24.79 14.95 5.61
N ILE A 311 23.56 14.96 5.13
CA ILE A 311 22.53 15.88 5.65
C ILE A 311 22.09 15.46 7.05
N LEU A 312 21.62 14.22 7.23
CA LEU A 312 21.03 13.79 8.49
C LEU A 312 22.06 13.72 9.63
N VAL A 313 23.21 13.09 9.39
CA VAL A 313 24.24 12.86 10.41
C VAL A 313 25.21 14.03 10.51
N ASP A 314 25.77 14.49 9.37
CA ASP A 314 26.83 15.51 9.43
C ASP A 314 26.27 16.93 9.58
N THR A 315 25.09 17.22 9.05
CA THR A 315 24.48 18.56 9.16
C THR A 315 23.49 18.64 10.31
N LEU A 316 22.51 17.74 10.37
CA LEU A 316 21.44 17.75 11.38
C LEU A 316 21.81 17.02 12.67
N LYS A 317 22.94 16.30 12.70
CA LYS A 317 23.52 15.69 13.90
C LYS A 317 22.63 14.66 14.59
N VAL A 318 21.75 13.97 13.85
CA VAL A 318 20.93 12.86 14.37
C VAL A 318 21.80 11.74 14.96
N LYS A 319 21.23 10.90 15.83
CA LYS A 319 21.96 9.79 16.51
C LYS A 319 22.42 8.71 15.54
N GLY A 320 21.61 8.46 14.52
CA GLY A 320 21.89 7.52 13.45
C GLY A 320 20.69 7.36 12.53
N VAL A 321 20.88 6.63 11.44
CA VAL A 321 19.89 6.51 10.37
C VAL A 321 19.71 5.04 10.01
N CYS A 322 18.48 4.61 9.74
CA CYS A 322 18.16 3.34 9.11
C CYS A 322 17.43 3.63 7.81
N MET A 323 17.95 3.17 6.67
CA MET A 323 17.30 3.34 5.36
C MET A 323 16.75 1.98 4.90
N VAL A 324 15.46 1.91 4.60
CA VAL A 324 14.81 0.68 4.13
C VAL A 324 13.94 0.98 2.91
N PRO A 325 13.95 0.13 1.87
CA PRO A 325 13.13 0.37 0.69
C PRO A 325 11.61 0.34 0.96
N GLN A 326 10.88 1.25 0.32
CA GLN A 326 9.43 1.46 0.45
C GLN A 326 8.62 0.17 0.30
N ALA A 327 8.91 -0.64 -0.73
CA ALA A 327 8.13 -1.86 -0.97
C ALA A 327 8.31 -2.91 0.13
N LEU A 328 9.52 -3.00 0.71
CA LEU A 328 9.78 -3.93 1.81
C LEU A 328 9.02 -3.49 3.07
N LEU A 329 8.98 -2.20 3.34
CA LEU A 329 8.18 -1.64 4.43
C LEU A 329 6.69 -1.80 4.18
N SER A 330 6.21 -1.57 2.96
CA SER A 330 4.83 -1.86 2.59
C SER A 330 4.48 -3.33 2.85
N LEU A 331 5.38 -4.29 2.54
CA LEU A 331 5.17 -5.70 2.84
C LEU A 331 5.07 -5.97 4.36
N TYR A 332 5.94 -5.35 5.16
CA TYR A 332 5.87 -5.45 6.62
C TYR A 332 4.59 -4.86 7.21
N SER A 333 3.95 -3.90 6.53
CA SER A 333 2.63 -3.41 6.94
C SER A 333 1.52 -4.46 6.79
N TYR A 334 1.76 -5.54 6.04
CA TYR A 334 0.88 -6.71 5.92
C TYR A 334 1.30 -7.87 6.83
N ASN A 335 2.23 -7.66 7.77
CA ASN A 335 2.83 -8.73 8.58
C ASN A 335 3.38 -9.90 7.73
N ALA A 336 3.83 -9.60 6.51
CA ALA A 336 4.38 -10.56 5.57
C ALA A 336 5.88 -10.33 5.35
N THR A 337 6.61 -11.38 4.98
CA THR A 337 8.03 -11.32 4.59
C THR A 337 8.27 -11.78 3.16
N SER A 338 7.25 -12.37 2.54
CA SER A 338 7.27 -12.92 1.18
C SER A 338 5.95 -12.63 0.46
N GLY A 339 6.00 -12.38 -0.85
CA GLY A 339 4.85 -12.08 -1.69
C GLY A 339 5.20 -11.15 -2.84
N ILE A 340 4.18 -10.63 -3.53
CA ILE A 340 4.32 -9.60 -4.55
C ILE A 340 3.71 -8.30 -4.03
N ILE A 341 4.50 -7.23 -4.00
CA ILE A 341 3.98 -5.88 -3.83
C ILE A 341 3.53 -5.34 -5.18
N VAL A 342 2.30 -4.86 -5.23
CA VAL A 342 1.75 -4.06 -6.32
C VAL A 342 1.60 -2.63 -5.82
N ASP A 343 2.61 -1.79 -6.08
CA ASP A 343 2.60 -0.38 -5.70
C ASP A 343 2.20 0.49 -6.90
N ILE A 344 1.13 1.28 -6.74
CA ILE A 344 0.72 2.28 -7.74
C ILE A 344 0.64 3.65 -7.09
N GLY A 345 1.80 4.31 -7.07
CA GLY A 345 1.96 5.72 -6.73
C GLY A 345 2.05 6.59 -7.98
N HIS A 346 3.11 7.42 -8.05
CA HIS A 346 3.43 8.18 -9.25
C HIS A 346 3.70 7.27 -10.47
N ARG A 347 4.26 6.09 -10.20
CA ARG A 347 4.55 5.04 -11.17
C ARG A 347 4.01 3.70 -10.67
N ILE A 348 3.90 2.72 -11.57
CA ILE A 348 3.56 1.33 -11.21
C ILE A 348 4.86 0.57 -10.93
N GLU A 349 4.94 -0.10 -9.79
CA GLU A 349 6.00 -1.06 -9.47
C GLU A 349 5.42 -2.38 -8.98
N ILE A 350 5.89 -3.47 -9.58
CA ILE A 350 5.58 -4.84 -9.19
C ILE A 350 6.85 -5.47 -8.66
N LEU A 351 6.87 -5.84 -7.38
CA LEU A 351 8.06 -6.36 -6.71
C LEU A 351 7.80 -7.73 -6.06
N PRO A 352 8.31 -8.82 -6.64
CA PRO A 352 8.37 -10.10 -5.94
C PRO A 352 9.45 -10.03 -4.85
N ILE A 353 9.04 -10.29 -3.61
CA ILE A 353 9.90 -10.29 -2.42
C ILE A 353 9.79 -11.67 -1.76
N PHE A 354 10.91 -12.24 -1.35
CA PHE A 354 10.97 -13.51 -0.64
C PHE A 354 11.97 -13.45 0.50
N ASP A 355 11.52 -13.75 1.72
CA ASP A 355 12.30 -13.65 2.96
C ASP A 355 13.02 -12.31 3.12
N GLY A 356 12.35 -11.23 2.71
CA GLY A 356 12.88 -9.87 2.73
C GLY A 356 13.80 -9.49 1.55
N PHE A 357 14.05 -10.42 0.60
CA PHE A 357 14.88 -10.16 -0.58
C PHE A 357 14.04 -9.95 -1.84
N VAL A 358 14.34 -8.91 -2.60
CA VAL A 358 13.69 -8.64 -3.89
C VAL A 358 14.25 -9.59 -4.96
N ILE A 359 13.36 -10.26 -5.70
CA ILE A 359 13.73 -11.06 -6.87
C ILE A 359 13.85 -10.11 -8.07
N GLU A 360 15.04 -9.52 -8.27
CA GLU A 360 15.28 -8.46 -9.27
C GLU A 360 14.81 -8.85 -10.68
N GLY A 361 15.01 -10.11 -11.10
CA GLY A 361 14.57 -10.58 -12.42
C GLY A 361 13.06 -10.56 -12.64
N GLY A 362 12.27 -10.46 -11.57
CA GLY A 362 10.81 -10.38 -11.59
C GLY A 362 10.24 -8.99 -11.36
N VAL A 363 11.09 -7.99 -11.14
CA VAL A 363 10.64 -6.63 -10.91
C VAL A 363 10.14 -6.03 -12.22
N ALA A 364 8.93 -5.49 -12.20
CA ALA A 364 8.37 -4.77 -13.32
C ALA A 364 8.06 -3.33 -12.93
N ARG A 365 8.37 -2.38 -13.82
CA ARG A 365 8.14 -0.96 -13.59
C ARG A 365 7.57 -0.30 -14.83
N CYS A 366 6.49 0.46 -14.66
CA CYS A 366 5.99 1.34 -15.71
C CYS A 366 6.26 2.78 -15.31
N PRO A 367 6.69 3.67 -16.22
CA PRO A 367 7.04 5.06 -15.88
C PRO A 367 5.82 5.95 -15.56
N TYR A 368 4.62 5.37 -15.50
CA TYR A 368 3.35 6.03 -15.24
C TYR A 368 2.57 5.30 -14.14
N GLY A 369 1.65 6.01 -13.52
CA GLY A 369 0.79 5.52 -12.44
C GLY A 369 -0.41 6.45 -12.28
N ALA A 370 -0.59 7.03 -11.10
CA ALA A 370 -1.70 7.95 -10.79
C ALA A 370 -1.85 9.09 -11.81
N GLN A 371 -0.73 9.66 -12.27
CA GLN A 371 -0.75 10.74 -13.24
C GLN A 371 -1.49 10.35 -14.53
N LYS A 372 -1.35 9.11 -15.00
CA LYS A 372 -1.99 8.69 -16.25
C LYS A 372 -3.50 8.52 -16.11
N VAL A 373 -3.96 8.05 -14.94
CA VAL A 373 -5.39 8.03 -14.59
C VAL A 373 -5.94 9.46 -14.59
N GLN A 374 -5.19 10.40 -14.00
CA GLN A 374 -5.57 11.81 -13.93
C GLN A 374 -5.57 12.51 -15.29
N GLU A 375 -4.61 12.20 -16.17
CA GLU A 375 -4.58 12.68 -17.56
C GLU A 375 -5.79 12.18 -18.33
N SER A 376 -6.12 10.88 -18.21
CA SER A 376 -7.31 10.31 -18.83
C SER A 376 -8.60 10.98 -18.33
N LEU A 377 -8.68 11.28 -17.03
CA LEU A 377 -9.81 12.01 -16.45
C LEU A 377 -9.86 13.46 -16.94
N THR A 378 -8.71 14.12 -17.09
CA THR A 378 -8.62 15.49 -17.64
C THR A 378 -9.16 15.53 -19.06
N THR A 379 -8.79 14.55 -19.91
CA THR A 379 -9.32 14.43 -21.27
C THR A 379 -10.83 14.22 -21.28
N TYR A 380 -11.34 13.35 -20.41
CA TYR A 380 -12.79 13.17 -20.28
C TYR A 380 -13.51 14.46 -19.85
N LEU A 381 -12.97 15.17 -18.86
CA LEU A 381 -13.52 16.43 -18.37
C LEU A 381 -13.53 17.50 -19.48
N LEU A 382 -12.46 17.56 -20.28
CA LEU A 382 -12.36 18.47 -21.42
C LEU A 382 -13.45 18.20 -22.47
N SER A 383 -13.70 16.93 -22.79
CA SER A 383 -14.79 16.52 -23.70
C SER A 383 -16.18 16.85 -23.16
N ASN A 384 -16.31 17.06 -21.84
CA ASN A 384 -17.54 17.49 -21.18
C ASN A 384 -17.49 18.98 -20.77
N ASN A 385 -16.73 19.79 -21.50
CA ASN A 385 -16.62 21.25 -21.36
C ASN A 385 -16.01 21.77 -20.04
N TYR A 386 -15.37 20.92 -19.23
CA TYR A 386 -14.60 21.33 -18.06
C TYR A 386 -13.11 21.45 -18.38
N LYS A 387 -12.54 22.64 -18.20
CA LYS A 387 -11.17 22.96 -18.64
C LYS A 387 -10.21 23.08 -17.44
N PHE A 388 -9.25 22.15 -17.35
CA PHE A 388 -8.18 22.13 -16.36
C PHE A 388 -6.80 21.99 -17.04
N PHE A 389 -5.99 23.04 -17.01
CA PHE A 389 -4.70 23.12 -17.70
C PHE A 389 -3.51 23.35 -16.76
N SER A 390 -3.66 24.21 -15.75
CA SER A 390 -2.53 24.57 -14.87
C SER A 390 -2.22 23.48 -13.83
N THR A 391 -0.99 23.46 -13.29
CA THR A 391 -0.61 22.53 -12.20
C THR A 391 -1.53 22.67 -10.98
N THR A 392 -2.03 23.88 -10.71
CA THR A 392 -2.96 24.15 -9.61
C THR A 392 -4.36 23.61 -9.91
N GLU A 393 -4.84 23.74 -11.16
CA GLU A 393 -6.08 23.11 -11.64
C GLU A 393 -6.01 21.58 -11.54
N GLN A 394 -4.84 20.99 -11.79
CA GLN A 394 -4.62 19.55 -11.66
C GLN A 394 -4.80 19.03 -10.22
N LEU A 395 -4.75 19.89 -9.20
CA LEU A 395 -5.12 19.48 -7.82
C LEU A 395 -6.62 19.22 -7.69
N LEU A 396 -7.47 19.98 -8.39
CA LEU A 396 -8.89 19.70 -8.44
C LEU A 396 -9.16 18.42 -9.23
N VAL A 397 -8.44 18.16 -10.32
CA VAL A 397 -8.58 16.90 -11.05
C VAL A 397 -8.23 15.70 -10.17
N ARG A 398 -7.14 15.80 -9.38
CA ARG A 398 -6.82 14.78 -8.37
C ARG A 398 -7.95 14.62 -7.35
N TYR A 399 -8.52 15.72 -6.86
CA TYR A 399 -9.66 15.67 -5.93
C TYR A 399 -10.91 15.01 -6.56
N ILE A 400 -11.23 15.31 -7.82
CA ILE A 400 -12.31 14.64 -8.56
C ILE A 400 -12.01 13.13 -8.62
N MET A 401 -10.79 12.76 -9.05
CA MET A 401 -10.38 11.36 -9.16
C MET A 401 -10.58 10.60 -7.84
N GLU A 402 -10.05 11.12 -6.72
CA GLU A 402 -10.17 10.48 -5.40
C GLU A 402 -11.62 10.42 -4.88
N LYS A 403 -12.54 11.25 -5.41
CA LYS A 403 -13.94 11.29 -4.98
C LYS A 403 -14.88 10.42 -5.80
N VAL A 404 -14.66 10.29 -7.11
CA VAL A 404 -15.67 9.65 -7.98
C VAL A 404 -15.14 8.51 -8.82
N CYS A 405 -13.82 8.35 -8.98
CA CYS A 405 -13.28 7.26 -9.77
C CYS A 405 -13.35 5.92 -9.02
N TYR A 406 -13.54 4.85 -9.79
CA TYR A 406 -13.56 3.47 -9.30
C TYR A 406 -13.14 2.53 -10.44
N VAL A 407 -12.80 1.30 -10.11
CA VAL A 407 -12.46 0.26 -11.09
C VAL A 407 -13.67 -0.64 -11.29
N ALA A 408 -14.17 -0.71 -12.52
CA ALA A 408 -15.26 -1.62 -12.88
C ALA A 408 -14.78 -3.08 -12.83
N ILE A 409 -15.59 -3.97 -12.24
CA ILE A 409 -15.30 -5.41 -12.20
C ILE A 409 -15.51 -6.06 -13.58
N ASP A 410 -16.51 -5.59 -14.31
CA ASP A 410 -16.82 -5.97 -15.68
C ASP A 410 -17.07 -4.73 -16.53
N TYR A 411 -16.04 -4.31 -17.26
CA TYR A 411 -16.07 -3.03 -17.97
C TYR A 411 -17.21 -2.92 -19.00
N PRO A 412 -17.44 -3.90 -19.91
CA PRO A 412 -18.55 -3.84 -20.85
C PRO A 412 -19.92 -3.73 -20.17
N GLN A 413 -20.15 -4.52 -19.12
CA GLN A 413 -21.40 -4.49 -18.37
C GLN A 413 -21.62 -3.14 -17.68
N GLU A 414 -20.56 -2.55 -17.12
CA GLU A 414 -20.62 -1.23 -16.48
C GLU A 414 -20.99 -0.13 -17.49
N VAL A 415 -20.43 -0.18 -18.70
CA VAL A 415 -20.79 0.75 -19.79
C VAL A 415 -22.28 0.64 -20.14
N GLU A 416 -22.80 -0.58 -20.29
CA GLU A 416 -24.21 -0.80 -20.60
C GLU A 416 -25.13 -0.30 -19.48
N TRP A 417 -24.77 -0.55 -18.22
CA TRP A 417 -25.51 -0.08 -17.06
C TRP A 417 -25.55 1.45 -16.99
N VAL A 418 -24.40 2.14 -17.13
CA VAL A 418 -24.36 3.61 -17.11
C VAL A 418 -25.18 4.22 -18.24
N ASN A 419 -25.12 3.65 -19.45
CA ASN A 419 -25.91 4.12 -20.59
C ASN A 419 -27.41 3.93 -20.36
N SER A 420 -27.80 2.86 -19.66
CA SER A 420 -29.21 2.57 -19.33
C SER A 420 -29.71 3.35 -18.11
N ASN A 421 -28.81 3.84 -17.25
CA ASN A 421 -29.12 4.52 -16.00
C ASN A 421 -28.36 5.85 -15.82
N PRO A 422 -28.43 6.80 -16.78
CA PRO A 422 -27.57 7.98 -16.80
C PRO A 422 -27.75 8.91 -15.59
N GLN A 423 -28.97 9.04 -15.04
CA GLN A 423 -29.22 9.88 -13.87
C GLN A 423 -28.60 9.29 -12.59
N THR A 424 -28.67 7.97 -12.41
CA THR A 424 -28.12 7.29 -11.22
C THR A 424 -26.60 7.15 -11.28
N ALA A 425 -26.05 6.98 -12.49
CA ALA A 425 -24.62 6.83 -12.71
C ALA A 425 -23.84 8.15 -12.57
N ARG A 426 -24.51 9.29 -12.71
CA ARG A 426 -23.89 10.61 -12.60
C ARG A 426 -23.53 10.94 -11.16
N ALA A 427 -22.30 11.40 -10.96
CA ALA A 427 -21.82 11.94 -9.70
C ALA A 427 -21.45 13.42 -9.86
N PHE A 428 -21.85 14.26 -8.90
CA PHE A 428 -21.45 15.66 -8.83
C PHE A 428 -20.38 15.85 -7.77
N VAL A 429 -19.29 16.53 -8.12
CA VAL A 429 -18.20 16.89 -7.20
C VAL A 429 -18.23 18.39 -6.93
N ASN A 430 -18.55 18.76 -5.69
CA ASN A 430 -18.70 20.16 -5.27
C ASN A 430 -17.35 20.81 -4.91
N PHE A 431 -17.12 22.05 -5.37
CA PHE A 431 -15.93 22.87 -5.12
C PHE A 431 -16.18 24.11 -4.27
N ARG A 432 -17.42 24.38 -3.83
CA ARG A 432 -17.78 25.62 -3.10
C ARG A 432 -16.91 25.85 -1.86
N LYS A 433 -16.54 24.78 -1.15
CA LYS A 433 -15.66 24.82 0.03
C LYS A 433 -14.21 25.23 -0.26
N PHE A 434 -13.82 25.32 -1.53
CA PHE A 434 -12.45 25.64 -1.91
C PHE A 434 -12.21 27.11 -2.22
N GLY A 435 -13.23 27.97 -2.11
CA GLY A 435 -13.05 29.42 -2.30
C GLY A 435 -12.54 29.78 -3.69
N LEU A 436 -13.00 29.07 -4.72
CA LEU A 436 -12.62 29.36 -6.11
C LEU A 436 -13.07 30.78 -6.51
N PRO A 437 -12.31 31.49 -7.37
CA PRO A 437 -12.68 32.83 -7.83
C PRO A 437 -14.07 32.85 -8.48
N VAL A 438 -14.79 33.97 -8.33
CA VAL A 438 -16.10 34.19 -8.98
C VAL A 438 -15.97 33.96 -10.49
N GLY A 439 -16.93 33.22 -11.06
CA GLY A 439 -16.89 32.79 -12.46
C GLY A 439 -16.11 31.50 -12.72
N SER A 440 -15.62 30.83 -11.67
CA SER A 440 -15.16 29.43 -11.75
C SER A 440 -16.34 28.45 -11.64
N TYR A 441 -16.16 27.23 -12.11
CA TYR A 441 -17.13 26.15 -11.90
C TYR A 441 -17.35 25.91 -10.40
N THR A 442 -18.60 25.72 -9.98
CA THR A 442 -18.93 25.39 -8.58
C THR A 442 -18.78 23.90 -8.27
N GLY A 443 -18.60 23.08 -9.31
CA GLY A 443 -18.37 21.65 -9.25
C GLY A 443 -18.30 21.06 -10.66
N VAL A 444 -18.16 19.75 -10.75
CA VAL A 444 -18.19 18.99 -12.02
C VAL A 444 -19.13 17.80 -11.93
N GLU A 445 -19.70 17.43 -13.07
CA GLU A 445 -20.46 16.19 -13.23
C GLU A 445 -19.61 15.15 -13.96
N CYS A 446 -19.63 13.91 -13.46
CA CYS A 446 -18.93 12.78 -14.06
C CYS A 446 -19.83 11.55 -14.12
N ASP A 447 -19.83 10.85 -15.26
CA ASP A 447 -20.47 9.55 -15.47
C ASP A 447 -19.44 8.48 -15.91
N LEU A 448 -19.33 8.21 -17.20
CA LEU A 448 -18.42 7.25 -17.81
C LEU A 448 -16.95 7.49 -17.44
N GLY A 449 -16.54 8.75 -17.27
CA GLY A 449 -15.17 9.10 -16.90
C GLY A 449 -14.72 8.51 -15.56
N ARG A 450 -15.67 8.17 -14.67
CA ARG A 450 -15.40 7.62 -13.34
C ARG A 450 -14.64 6.29 -13.40
N PHE A 451 -15.06 5.38 -14.27
CA PHE A 451 -14.43 4.05 -14.42
C PHE A 451 -13.63 3.89 -15.72
N LYS A 452 -13.91 4.69 -16.76
CA LYS A 452 -13.08 4.69 -17.97
C LYS A 452 -11.66 5.19 -17.74
N SER A 453 -11.49 6.20 -16.88
CA SER A 453 -10.18 6.81 -16.62
C SER A 453 -9.15 5.82 -16.04
N PRO A 454 -9.49 4.99 -15.03
CA PRO A 454 -8.58 3.96 -14.52
C PRO A 454 -8.55 2.66 -15.35
N GLU A 455 -9.45 2.43 -16.31
CA GLU A 455 -9.50 1.18 -17.09
C GLU A 455 -8.21 0.88 -17.84
N GLY A 456 -7.44 1.91 -18.19
CA GLY A 456 -6.13 1.75 -18.84
C GLY A 456 -5.11 0.91 -18.05
N LEU A 457 -5.30 0.74 -16.74
CA LEU A 457 -4.51 -0.20 -15.92
C LEU A 457 -4.72 -1.66 -16.34
N PHE A 458 -5.95 -2.01 -16.76
CA PHE A 458 -6.37 -3.37 -17.12
C PHE A 458 -6.49 -3.56 -18.63
N ASN A 459 -6.61 -2.47 -19.39
CA ASN A 459 -6.67 -2.41 -20.84
C ASN A 459 -5.92 -1.18 -21.37
N VAL A 460 -4.61 -1.30 -21.61
CA VAL A 460 -3.71 -0.22 -22.01
C VAL A 460 -4.11 0.53 -23.29
N ASN A 461 -4.92 -0.09 -24.16
CA ASN A 461 -5.44 0.55 -25.37
C ASN A 461 -6.31 1.76 -25.04
N MET A 462 -6.96 1.76 -23.86
CA MET A 462 -7.73 2.92 -23.37
C MET A 462 -6.86 4.14 -23.08
N TRP A 463 -5.55 3.94 -22.92
CA TRP A 463 -4.56 5.00 -22.74
C TRP A 463 -3.70 5.24 -23.98
N GLU A 464 -3.93 4.48 -25.06
CA GLU A 464 -3.15 4.52 -26.30
C GLU A 464 -1.66 4.27 -26.05
N MET A 465 -1.37 3.32 -25.17
CA MET A 465 -0.01 3.01 -24.71
C MET A 465 0.41 1.60 -25.11
N ASP A 466 1.65 1.46 -25.58
CA ASP A 466 2.27 0.16 -25.88
C ASP A 466 3.02 -0.40 -24.66
N TYR A 467 2.24 -0.75 -23.62
CA TYR A 467 2.74 -1.35 -22.39
C TYR A 467 1.90 -2.56 -22.01
N GLN A 468 2.37 -3.37 -21.06
CA GLN A 468 1.58 -4.50 -20.57
C GLN A 468 0.57 -4.06 -19.53
N THR A 469 -0.55 -4.77 -19.47
CA THR A 469 -1.59 -4.55 -18.47
C THR A 469 -1.14 -5.02 -17.09
N LEU A 470 -1.71 -4.46 -16.04
CA LEU A 470 -1.29 -4.70 -14.65
C LEU A 470 -1.27 -6.19 -14.28
N GLN A 471 -2.33 -6.93 -14.63
CA GLN A 471 -2.43 -8.38 -14.38
C GLN A 471 -1.34 -9.18 -15.10
N LYS A 472 -0.88 -8.74 -16.28
CA LYS A 472 0.20 -9.40 -17.01
C LYS A 472 1.55 -9.14 -16.35
N LEU A 473 1.79 -7.92 -15.87
CA LEU A 473 3.00 -7.58 -15.12
C LEU A 473 3.11 -8.40 -13.83
N VAL A 474 2.01 -8.50 -13.07
CA VAL A 474 1.94 -9.34 -11.86
C VAL A 474 2.15 -10.82 -12.21
N PHE A 475 1.48 -11.34 -13.23
CA PHE A 475 1.68 -12.71 -13.69
C PHE A 475 3.14 -13.00 -14.04
N GLN A 476 3.81 -12.11 -14.77
CA GLN A 476 5.23 -12.27 -15.11
C GLN A 476 6.11 -12.31 -13.86
N ALA A 477 5.89 -11.41 -12.90
CA ALA A 477 6.59 -11.43 -11.62
C ALA A 477 6.44 -12.80 -10.94
N ILE A 478 5.22 -13.37 -10.90
CA ILE A 478 4.97 -14.73 -10.39
C ILE A 478 5.77 -15.78 -11.16
N GLN A 479 5.85 -15.69 -12.49
CA GLN A 479 6.60 -16.64 -13.31
C GLN A 479 8.12 -16.57 -13.09
N THR A 480 8.65 -15.48 -12.57
CA THR A 480 10.08 -15.42 -12.21
C THR A 480 10.40 -16.02 -10.85
N CYS A 481 9.39 -16.16 -9.98
CA CYS A 481 9.56 -16.79 -8.68
C CYS A 481 9.91 -18.29 -8.84
N PRO A 482 10.69 -18.87 -7.91
CA PRO A 482 10.96 -20.31 -7.87
C PRO A 482 9.66 -21.13 -7.93
N MET A 483 9.66 -22.22 -8.71
CA MET A 483 8.47 -23.05 -8.96
C MET A 483 7.74 -23.45 -7.67
N ASP A 484 8.51 -23.85 -6.65
CA ASP A 484 7.98 -24.31 -5.36
C ASP A 484 7.25 -23.20 -4.58
N ASN A 485 7.59 -21.93 -4.85
CA ASN A 485 7.00 -20.78 -4.18
C ASN A 485 5.80 -20.20 -4.94
N ARG A 486 5.63 -20.48 -6.24
CA ARG A 486 4.59 -19.83 -7.07
C ARG A 486 3.18 -20.03 -6.52
N ARG A 487 2.87 -21.21 -5.98
CA ARG A 487 1.55 -21.50 -5.37
C ARG A 487 1.26 -20.60 -4.17
N HIS A 488 2.27 -20.32 -3.36
CA HIS A 488 2.16 -19.38 -2.25
C HIS A 488 2.00 -17.93 -2.75
N VAL A 489 2.81 -17.54 -3.74
CA VAL A 489 2.81 -16.15 -4.27
C VAL A 489 1.47 -15.76 -4.89
N TRP A 490 0.73 -16.69 -5.52
CA TRP A 490 -0.64 -16.43 -6.00
C TRP A 490 -1.60 -15.98 -4.90
N ARG A 491 -1.35 -16.33 -3.64
CA ARG A 491 -2.14 -15.94 -2.47
C ARG A 491 -1.53 -14.78 -1.68
N ALA A 492 -0.41 -14.24 -2.13
CA ALA A 492 0.39 -13.27 -1.40
C ALA A 492 0.66 -12.04 -2.25
N ILE A 493 -0.39 -11.47 -2.86
CA ILE A 493 -0.32 -10.23 -3.64
C ILE A 493 -0.83 -9.09 -2.78
N PHE A 494 0.02 -8.12 -2.47
CA PHE A 494 -0.28 -7.05 -1.51
C PHE A 494 -0.28 -5.69 -2.20
N LEU A 495 -1.34 -4.92 -1.99
CA LEU A 495 -1.53 -3.61 -2.62
C LEU A 495 -0.88 -2.49 -1.83
N SER A 496 -0.27 -1.52 -2.52
CA SER A 496 0.26 -0.29 -1.93
C SER A 496 0.06 0.90 -2.87
N GLY A 497 0.09 2.11 -2.33
CA GLY A 497 -0.02 3.33 -3.13
C GLY A 497 -1.46 3.79 -3.38
N GLY A 498 -1.60 5.09 -3.69
CA GLY A 498 -2.90 5.78 -3.66
C GLY A 498 -3.92 5.31 -4.68
N VAL A 499 -3.49 4.88 -5.88
CA VAL A 499 -4.44 4.42 -6.93
C VAL A 499 -5.09 3.09 -6.54
N THR A 500 -4.42 2.28 -5.72
CA THR A 500 -4.99 1.01 -5.26
C THR A 500 -6.13 1.19 -4.27
N LEU A 501 -6.40 2.43 -3.81
CA LEU A 501 -7.58 2.78 -3.01
C LEU A 501 -8.86 2.95 -3.82
N LEU A 502 -8.78 2.99 -5.16
CA LEU A 502 -9.98 3.10 -5.99
C LEU A 502 -10.92 1.91 -5.69
N PRO A 503 -12.22 2.14 -5.44
CA PRO A 503 -13.17 1.06 -5.17
C PRO A 503 -13.17 0.03 -6.31
N GLY A 504 -13.26 -1.26 -5.98
CA GLY A 504 -13.25 -2.36 -6.96
C GLY A 504 -11.86 -2.75 -7.50
N PHE A 505 -10.79 -2.05 -7.10
CA PHE A 505 -9.45 -2.31 -7.62
C PHE A 505 -8.95 -3.72 -7.27
N ALA A 506 -9.06 -4.12 -6.00
CA ALA A 506 -8.54 -5.40 -5.53
C ALA A 506 -9.30 -6.57 -6.17
N GLU A 507 -10.62 -6.46 -6.22
CA GLU A 507 -11.54 -7.45 -6.79
C GLU A 507 -11.34 -7.60 -8.30
N ARG A 508 -11.17 -6.50 -9.03
CA ARG A 508 -10.85 -6.55 -10.46
C ARG A 508 -9.51 -7.22 -10.69
N LEU A 509 -8.47 -6.85 -9.93
CA LEU A 509 -7.15 -7.47 -10.08
C LEU A 509 -7.19 -8.97 -9.76
N GLU A 510 -7.86 -9.38 -8.68
CA GLU A 510 -8.05 -10.79 -8.30
C GLU A 510 -8.80 -11.55 -9.40
N LYS A 511 -9.88 -10.98 -9.97
CA LYS A 511 -10.63 -11.56 -11.10
C LYS A 511 -9.76 -11.74 -12.34
N GLU A 512 -8.97 -10.73 -12.72
CA GLU A 512 -8.08 -10.82 -13.89
C GLU A 512 -6.94 -11.82 -13.69
N LEU A 513 -6.35 -11.86 -12.50
CA LEU A 513 -5.29 -12.81 -12.15
C LEU A 513 -5.78 -14.25 -12.07
N SER A 514 -7.01 -14.46 -11.58
CA SER A 514 -7.63 -15.79 -11.54
C SER A 514 -7.79 -16.41 -12.92
N LYS A 515 -7.95 -15.60 -13.99
CA LYS A 515 -7.96 -16.09 -15.38
C LYS A 515 -6.58 -16.56 -15.86
N LEU A 516 -5.51 -16.06 -15.24
CA LEU A 516 -4.12 -16.38 -15.58
C LEU A 516 -3.53 -17.48 -14.68
N ALA A 517 -4.16 -17.74 -13.53
CA ALA A 517 -3.71 -18.75 -12.58
C ALA A 517 -3.90 -20.17 -13.12
N PRO A 518 -3.01 -21.13 -12.77
CA PRO A 518 -3.25 -22.53 -13.09
C PRO A 518 -4.56 -23.05 -12.47
N PRO A 519 -5.24 -24.02 -13.10
CA PRO A 519 -6.49 -24.57 -12.57
C PRO A 519 -6.36 -25.04 -11.12
N GLY A 520 -7.28 -24.59 -10.26
CA GLY A 520 -7.32 -24.96 -8.84
C GLY A 520 -6.32 -24.25 -7.94
N VAL A 521 -5.52 -23.32 -8.46
CA VAL A 521 -4.70 -22.41 -7.63
C VAL A 521 -5.53 -21.18 -7.29
N PRO A 522 -5.91 -20.97 -6.02
CA PRO A 522 -6.65 -19.77 -5.65
C PRO A 522 -5.71 -18.57 -5.64
N VAL A 523 -6.29 -17.41 -5.95
CA VAL A 523 -5.64 -16.12 -5.99
C VAL A 523 -6.18 -15.26 -4.86
N GLU A 524 -5.29 -14.59 -4.13
CA GLU A 524 -5.68 -13.66 -3.07
C GLU A 524 -4.94 -12.34 -3.26
N VAL A 525 -5.71 -11.26 -3.36
CA VAL A 525 -5.21 -9.89 -3.37
C VAL A 525 -5.56 -9.23 -2.03
N HIS A 526 -4.54 -8.79 -1.31
CA HIS A 526 -4.62 -8.19 0.01
C HIS A 526 -4.59 -6.67 -0.08
N ALA A 527 -5.59 -6.03 0.52
CA ALA A 527 -5.80 -4.58 0.41
C ALA A 527 -6.07 -3.98 1.80
N ALA A 528 -5.00 -3.69 2.56
CA ALA A 528 -5.14 -3.07 3.87
C ALA A 528 -5.83 -1.70 3.73
N PRO A 529 -6.77 -1.32 4.61
CA PRO A 529 -7.46 -0.03 4.52
C PRO A 529 -6.49 1.15 4.51
N GLN A 530 -5.43 1.10 5.34
CA GLN A 530 -4.44 2.17 5.46
C GLN A 530 -3.29 2.07 4.43
N ARG A 531 -3.46 1.33 3.33
CA ARG A 531 -2.39 1.04 2.34
C ARG A 531 -1.79 2.27 1.66
N TYR A 532 -2.44 3.43 1.75
CA TYR A 532 -1.86 4.70 1.31
C TYR A 532 -0.67 5.16 2.15
N HIS A 533 -0.59 4.67 3.39
CA HIS A 533 0.48 4.92 4.34
C HIS A 533 1.29 3.64 4.62
N ALA A 534 1.17 2.58 3.79
CA ALA A 534 1.75 1.25 4.03
C ALA A 534 3.24 1.31 4.39
N ALA A 535 4.06 1.98 3.58
CA ALA A 535 5.50 2.09 3.84
C ALA A 535 5.80 2.80 5.17
N PHE A 536 5.04 3.83 5.54
CA PHE A 536 5.17 4.51 6.82
C PHE A 536 4.77 3.60 7.99
N VAL A 537 3.63 2.92 7.87
CA VAL A 537 3.13 1.98 8.89
C VAL A 537 4.11 0.82 9.10
N GLY A 538 4.64 0.25 8.02
CA GLY A 538 5.67 -0.78 8.10
C GLY A 538 6.98 -0.28 8.69
N ALA A 539 7.36 0.98 8.42
CA ALA A 539 8.53 1.60 9.06
C ALA A 539 8.35 1.75 10.57
N CYS A 540 7.14 2.09 11.05
CA CYS A 540 6.82 2.06 12.47
C CYS A 540 7.00 0.65 13.05
N SER A 541 6.51 -0.39 12.37
CA SER A 541 6.68 -1.79 12.81
C SER A 541 8.15 -2.20 12.93
N VAL A 542 8.98 -1.83 11.95
CA VAL A 542 10.44 -2.10 11.99
C VAL A 542 11.10 -1.31 13.13
N ALA A 543 10.76 -0.03 13.30
CA ALA A 543 11.36 0.81 14.34
C ALA A 543 10.98 0.35 15.77
N LEU A 544 9.82 -0.30 15.93
CA LEU A 544 9.40 -0.91 17.20
C LEU A 544 10.22 -2.17 17.55
N MET A 545 10.88 -2.84 16.61
CA MET A 545 11.68 -4.04 16.88
C MET A 545 12.84 -3.75 17.83
N PRO A 546 13.13 -4.62 18.83
CA PRO A 546 14.26 -4.44 19.73
C PRO A 546 15.61 -4.24 19.03
N GLN A 547 15.76 -4.84 17.84
CA GLN A 547 16.99 -4.81 17.03
C GLN A 547 17.16 -3.55 16.18
N PHE A 548 16.20 -2.60 16.19
CA PHE A 548 16.21 -1.42 15.32
C PHE A 548 17.53 -0.65 15.32
N GLU A 549 18.09 -0.34 16.50
CA GLU A 549 19.37 0.39 16.58
C GLU A 549 20.53 -0.42 15.99
N GLY A 550 20.47 -1.75 16.07
CA GLY A 550 21.41 -2.66 15.43
C GLY A 550 21.29 -2.68 13.90
N MET A 551 20.14 -2.30 13.34
CA MET A 551 19.93 -2.16 11.88
C MET A 551 20.33 -0.77 11.36
N ALA A 552 20.31 0.25 12.23
CA ALA A 552 20.71 1.61 11.91
C ALA A 552 22.25 1.74 11.83
N ILE A 553 22.71 2.71 11.03
CA ILE A 553 24.10 3.20 11.07
C ILE A 553 24.16 4.35 12.06
N SER A 554 24.92 4.20 13.14
CA SER A 554 25.09 5.26 14.13
C SER A 554 25.97 6.39 13.58
N LYS A 555 25.91 7.56 14.23
CA LYS A 555 26.80 8.68 13.95
C LYS A 555 28.27 8.29 14.08
N GLU A 556 28.63 7.48 15.07
CA GLU A 556 29.99 7.01 15.30
C GLU A 556 30.44 6.04 14.20
N GLU A 557 29.57 5.12 13.78
CA GLU A 557 29.82 4.21 12.66
C GLU A 557 30.00 4.99 11.35
N TRP A 558 29.13 5.96 11.06
CA TRP A 558 29.25 6.82 9.88
C TRP A 558 30.57 7.59 9.87
N LYS A 559 30.95 8.19 10.99
CA LYS A 559 32.21 8.94 11.11
C LYS A 559 33.45 8.06 10.89
N LYS A 560 33.39 6.79 11.31
CA LYS A 560 34.51 5.85 11.21
C LYS A 560 34.60 5.22 9.81
N ASP A 561 33.49 4.71 9.30
CA ASP A 561 33.47 3.83 8.12
C ASP A 561 32.92 4.52 6.87
N GLY A 562 32.20 5.65 7.00
CA GLY A 562 31.57 6.36 5.90
C GLY A 562 30.69 5.45 5.05
N VAL A 563 30.84 5.53 3.73
CA VAL A 563 30.09 4.68 2.75
C VAL A 563 30.27 3.18 3.01
N LYS A 564 31.38 2.73 3.61
CA LYS A 564 31.59 1.31 3.93
C LYS A 564 30.58 0.78 4.95
N ALA A 565 29.95 1.65 5.75
CA ALA A 565 28.90 1.28 6.68
C ALA A 565 27.63 0.77 5.96
N PHE A 566 27.43 1.09 4.67
CA PHE A 566 26.26 0.65 3.90
C PHE A 566 26.17 -0.87 3.72
N ARG A 567 27.25 -1.61 3.96
CA ARG A 567 27.23 -3.09 4.05
C ARG A 567 26.19 -3.61 5.07
N LYS A 568 25.83 -2.80 6.08
CA LYS A 568 24.82 -3.12 7.10
C LYS A 568 23.40 -3.20 6.51
N TRP A 569 23.16 -2.50 5.40
CA TRP A 569 21.87 -2.48 4.69
C TRP A 569 21.87 -3.36 3.44
N GLN A 570 22.98 -4.05 3.16
CA GLN A 570 23.05 -5.00 2.07
C GLN A 570 22.58 -6.37 2.59
N ALA A 571 21.92 -7.11 1.71
CA ALA A 571 21.68 -8.53 1.91
C ALA A 571 23.02 -9.23 2.23
N PRO A 572 23.04 -10.22 3.14
CA PRO A 572 24.21 -11.09 3.26
C PRO A 572 24.51 -11.66 1.88
N SER A 573 25.72 -11.40 1.36
CA SER A 573 26.17 -12.04 0.13
C SER A 573 26.23 -13.54 0.38
N SER A 574 25.38 -14.30 -0.30
CA SER A 574 25.39 -15.76 -0.32
C SER A 574 26.71 -16.32 -0.83
#